data_AF-A0A444UY82-F1
#
_entry.id   AF-A0A444UY82-F1
#
_cell.length_a   1.000
_cell.length_b   1.000
_cell.length_c   1.000
_cell.angle_alpha   90.00
_cell.angle_beta   90.00
_cell.angle_gamma   90.00
#
_symmetry.space_group_name_H-M   'P 1'
#
loop_
_entity.id
_entity.type
_entity.pdbx_description
1 polymer ?
#
loop_
_entity_poly.entity_id
_entity_poly.type
_entity_poly.pdbx_seq_one_letter_code
_entity_poly.pdbx_strand_id
1 'polypeptide(L)' 'MKNNENVASLWDTESSDLNDSGSSSAILKLEVGDHVYMRLHEGKQLYDDTANYNTFSGFLLFPF' A
#
# COMPACT_ATOMS: atom_id res chain seq x y z
N MET A 1 4.26 4.77 1.60
CA MET A 1 5.46 5.58 1.90
C MET A 1 5.38 6.88 1.12
N LYS A 2 5.88 8.00 1.67
CA LYS A 2 6.17 9.25 0.95
C LYS A 2 7.62 9.63 1.27
N ASN A 3 8.51 9.68 0.27
CA ASN A 3 9.92 10.05 0.47
C ASN A 3 10.63 9.32 1.63
N ASN A 4 10.42 8.00 1.78
CA ASN A 4 10.88 7.17 2.91
C ASN A 4 10.18 7.37 4.27
N GLU A 5 9.18 8.23 4.36
CA GLU A 5 8.32 8.34 5.54
C GLU A 5 7.12 7.37 5.45
N ASN A 6 6.80 6.73 6.57
CA ASN A 6 5.59 5.92 6.69
C ASN A 6 4.39 6.86 6.89
N VAL A 7 3.39 6.75 6.01
CA VAL A 7 2.20 7.61 6.05
C VAL A 7 0.91 6.81 6.30
N ALA A 8 0.91 5.57 5.83
CA ALA A 8 -0.12 4.59 6.08
C ALA A 8 0.56 3.22 6.10
N SER A 9 0.02 2.33 6.91
CA SER A 9 0.43 0.93 6.97
C SER A 9 -0.81 0.05 7.05
N LEU A 10 -0.63 -1.18 6.61
CA LEU A 10 -1.60 -2.25 6.75
C LEU A 10 -0.82 -3.43 7.30
N TRP A 11 -1.40 -4.10 8.29
CA TRP A 11 -0.82 -5.27 8.90
C TRP A 11 -1.92 -6.30 9.05
N ASP A 12 -1.56 -7.53 8.73
CA ASP A 12 -2.40 -8.69 8.94
C ASP A 12 -1.57 -9.78 9.62
N THR A 13 -2.24 -10.60 10.42
CA THR A 13 -1.60 -11.64 11.23
C THR A 13 -2.20 -12.98 10.86
N GLU A 14 -1.33 -13.99 10.79
CA GLU A 14 -1.72 -15.37 10.53
C GLU A 14 -2.94 -15.81 11.35
N SER A 15 -3.92 -16.33 10.62
CA SER A 15 -5.22 -16.75 11.08
C SER A 15 -5.48 -18.19 10.61
N SER A 16 -6.52 -18.86 11.14
CA SER A 16 -6.84 -20.25 10.78
C SER A 16 -7.69 -20.39 9.51
N ASP A 17 -8.10 -19.27 8.91
CA ASP A 17 -8.76 -19.24 7.61
C ASP A 17 -7.75 -19.27 6.46
N LEU A 18 -8.28 -19.37 5.24
CA LEU A 18 -7.48 -19.70 4.06
C LEU A 18 -6.79 -18.48 3.45
N ASN A 19 -7.49 -17.34 3.38
CA ASN A 19 -7.01 -16.15 2.70
C ASN A 19 -7.55 -14.91 3.40
N ASP A 20 -6.65 -13.97 3.66
CA ASP A 20 -6.97 -12.65 4.18
C ASP A 20 -6.72 -11.58 3.12
N SER A 21 -7.46 -10.48 3.21
CA SER A 21 -7.18 -9.28 2.42
C SER A 21 -7.35 -8.05 3.29
N GLY A 22 -6.46 -7.09 3.13
CA GLY A 22 -6.60 -5.77 3.73
C GLY A 22 -6.42 -4.68 2.70
N SER A 23 -6.99 -3.51 2.97
CA SER A 23 -6.86 -2.33 2.12
C SER A 23 -6.69 -1.10 2.99
N SER A 24 -5.86 -0.17 2.53
CA SER A 24 -5.64 1.11 3.19
C SER A 24 -5.59 2.21 2.15
N SER A 25 -6.06 3.41 2.52
CA SER A 25 -6.06 4.58 1.65
C SER A 25 -5.68 5.82 2.44
N ALA A 26 -5.07 6.79 1.77
CA ALA A 26 -4.67 8.06 2.37
C ALA A 26 -4.80 9.18 1.34
N ILE A 27 -5.12 10.38 1.83
CA ILE A 27 -5.02 11.62 1.05
C ILE A 27 -3.72 12.30 1.45
N LEU A 28 -2.85 12.55 0.48
CA LEU A 28 -1.52 13.12 0.69
C LEU A 28 -1.39 14.44 -0.06
N LYS A 29 -0.85 15.46 0.62
CA LYS A 29 -0.31 16.63 -0.07
C LYS A 29 1.05 16.27 -0.67
N LEU A 30 1.20 16.48 -1.97
CA LEU A 30 2.43 16.20 -2.73
C LEU A 30 2.97 17.48 -3.35
N GLU A 31 4.28 17.64 -3.29
CA GLU A 31 5.02 18.66 -4.03
C GLU A 31 5.71 18.01 -5.24
N VAL A 32 6.08 18.80 -6.24
CA VAL A 32 6.80 18.30 -7.42
C VAL A 32 8.11 17.63 -6.97
N GLY A 33 8.27 16.35 -7.34
CA GLY A 33 9.43 15.54 -6.97
C GLY A 33 9.19 14.58 -5.80
N ASP A 34 8.05 14.64 -5.12
CA ASP A 34 7.68 13.66 -4.10
C ASP A 34 7.45 12.26 -4.73
N HIS A 35 7.94 11.22 -4.05
CA HIS A 35 7.79 9.82 -4.46
C HIS A 35 6.87 9.07 -3.50
N VAL A 36 5.84 8.43 -4.04
CA VAL A 36 4.92 7.58 -3.30
C VAL A 36 5.06 6.14 -3.78
N TYR A 37 5.22 5.21 -2.85
CA TYR A 37 5.39 3.79 -3.14
C TYR A 37 4.95 2.92 -1.95
N MET A 38 4.73 1.64 -2.22
CA MET A 38 4.56 0.62 -1.19
C MET A 38 5.90 -0.01 -0.83
N ARG A 39 6.10 -0.32 0.45
CA ARG A 39 7.25 -1.08 0.93
C ARG A 39 6.73 -2.22 1.79
N LEU A 40 7.12 -3.44 1.43
CA LEU A 40 6.86 -4.61 2.26
C LEU A 40 7.84 -4.63 3.44
N HIS A 41 7.34 -4.91 4.64
CA HIS A 41 8.19 -5.07 5.81
C HIS A 41 9.10 -6.29 5.65
N GLU A 42 10.31 -6.23 6.23
CA GLU A 42 11.25 -7.34 6.21
C GLU A 42 10.61 -8.60 6.81
N GLY A 43 10.83 -9.74 6.14
CA GLY A 43 10.26 -11.03 6.54
C GLY A 43 8.75 -11.18 6.30
N LYS A 44 8.10 -10.22 5.63
CA LYS A 44 6.68 -10.33 5.23
C LYS A 44 6.54 -10.68 3.76
N GLN A 45 5.36 -11.19 3.41
CA GLN A 45 5.02 -11.66 2.06
C GLN A 45 3.63 -11.14 1.67
N LEU A 46 3.43 -10.93 0.38
CA LEU A 46 2.13 -10.73 -0.24
C LEU A 46 1.86 -11.95 -1.13
N TYR A 47 0.65 -12.48 -1.07
CA TYR A 47 0.24 -13.59 -1.93
C TYR A 47 -0.32 -13.05 -3.26
N ASP A 48 0.05 -13.69 -4.37
CA ASP A 48 -0.61 -13.47 -5.66
C ASP A 48 -0.54 -14.72 -6.56
N ASP A 49 -1.43 -14.82 -7.54
CA ASP A 49 -1.40 -15.82 -8.61
C ASP A 49 -1.86 -15.22 -9.96
N THR A 50 -2.22 -16.05 -10.94
CA THR A 50 -2.66 -15.58 -12.27
C THR A 50 -3.88 -14.64 -12.25
N ALA A 51 -4.61 -14.56 -11.13
CA ALA A 51 -5.76 -13.68 -10.97
C ALA A 51 -5.43 -12.24 -10.55
N ASN A 52 -4.19 -11.92 -10.14
CA ASN A 52 -3.72 -10.57 -9.76
C ASN A 52 -4.56 -9.90 -8.65
N TYR A 53 -4.37 -10.29 -7.38
CA TYR A 53 -5.15 -9.77 -6.26
C TYR A 53 -4.61 -8.47 -5.66
N ASN A 54 -3.31 -8.17 -5.82
CA ASN A 54 -2.71 -7.01 -5.20
C ASN A 54 -2.84 -5.77 -6.09
N THR A 55 -3.31 -4.67 -5.51
CA THR A 55 -3.45 -3.40 -6.24
C THR A 55 -2.81 -2.25 -5.48
N PHE A 56 -2.26 -1.30 -6.24
CA PHE A 56 -1.82 -0.01 -5.75
C PHE A 56 -2.15 1.05 -6.81
N SER A 57 -3.01 2.00 -6.45
CA SER A 57 -3.52 3.01 -7.36
C SER A 57 -3.62 4.37 -6.69
N GLY A 58 -3.53 5.43 -7.49
CA GLY A 58 -3.72 6.80 -7.01
C GLY A 58 -4.04 7.74 -8.16
N PHE A 59 -4.63 8.89 -7.82
CA PHE A 59 -4.98 9.94 -8.76
C PHE A 59 -4.90 11.31 -8.06
N LEU A 60 -4.74 12.36 -8.86
CA LEU A 60 -4.71 13.73 -8.37
C LEU A 60 -6.15 14.18 -8.06
N LEU A 61 -6.43 14.52 -6.79
CA LEU A 61 -7.73 15.08 -6.39
C LEU A 61 -7.86 16.54 -6.84
N PHE A 62 -6.80 17.30 -6.63
CA PHE A 62 -6.78 18.76 -6.80
C PHE A 62 -5.39 19.21 -7.28
N PRO A 63 -5.28 20.01 -8.36
CA PRO A 63 -3.99 20.44 -8.91
C PRO A 63 -3.39 21.72 -8.28
N PHE A 64 -4.02 22.26 -7.23
CA PHE A 64 -3.71 23.59 -6.68
C PHE A 64 -2.93 23.54 -5.36
#